data_AF-A0A0G1SF05-F1
#
_entry.id   AF-A0A0G1SF05-F1
#
_cell.length_a   1.000
_cell.length_b   1.000
_cell.length_c   1.000
_cell.angle_alpha   90.00
_cell.angle_beta   90.00
_cell.angle_gamma   90.00
#
_symmetry.space_group_name_H-M   'P 1'
#
loop_
_entity.id
_entity.type
_entity.pdbx_description
1 polymer ?
#
loop_
_entity_poly.entity_id
_entity_poly.type
_entity_poly.pdbx_seq_one_letter_code
_entity_poly.pdbx_strand_id
1 'polypeptide(L)' 'MTFAVIKTGGKQYKVSPKDKIKIEKLDKPEGEEVVFDDVLLVSENGNVKIGNPLVEGA' A
#
# COMPACT_ATOMS: atom_id res chain seq x y z
N MET A 1 -3.44 5.78 -14.61
CA MET A 1 -2.48 5.96 -13.50
C MET A 1 -2.76 4.87 -12.48
N THR A 2 -1.73 4.14 -12.05
CA THR A 2 -1.88 3.01 -11.13
C THR A 2 -1.43 3.42 -9.73
N PHE A 3 -2.29 3.26 -8.74
CA PHE A 3 -1.99 3.56 -7.34
C PHE A 3 -2.74 2.61 -6.42
N ALA A 4 -2.24 2.43 -5.21
CA ALA A 4 -2.89 1.71 -4.14
C ALA A 4 -2.97 2.58 -2.88
N VAL A 5 -3.88 2.21 -1.97
CA VAL A 5 -3.90 2.74 -0.60
C VAL A 5 -3.57 1.61 0.34
N ILE A 6 -2.45 1.72 1.03
CA ILE A 6 -2.00 0.74 2.03
C ILE A 6 -2.19 1.28 3.44
N LYS A 7 -2.32 0.40 4.42
CA LYS A 7 -2.32 0.76 5.84
C LYS A 7 -1.06 0.22 6.51
N THR A 8 -0.33 1.10 7.19
CA THR A 8 0.82 0.74 8.01
C THR A 8 1.00 1.76 9.13
N GLY A 9 1.57 1.35 10.27
CA GLY A 9 1.77 2.26 11.42
C GLY A 9 0.49 2.89 11.97
N GLY A 10 -0.68 2.30 11.70
CA GLY A 10 -1.99 2.85 12.05
C GLY A 10 -2.49 3.97 11.12
N LYS A 11 -1.77 4.30 10.04
CA LYS A 11 -2.11 5.32 9.05
C LYS A 11 -2.33 4.74 7.67
N GLN A 12 -2.95 5.51 6.80
CA GLN A 12 -3.20 5.14 5.40
C GLN A 12 -2.29 5.96 4.48
N TYR A 13 -1.70 5.30 3.48
CA TYR A 13 -0.77 5.90 2.53
C TYR A 13 -1.20 5.56 1.11
N LYS A 14 -1.33 6.60 0.27
CA LYS A 14 -1.46 6.42 -1.18
C LYS A 14 -0.07 6.21 -1.78
N VAL A 15 0.09 5.14 -2.54
CA VAL A 15 1.37 4.74 -3.14
C VAL A 15 1.21 4.42 -4.61
N SER A 16 2.24 4.72 -5.38
CA SER A 16 2.34 4.41 -6.81
C SER A 16 3.74 3.82 -7.10
N PRO A 17 3.93 3.09 -8.21
CA PRO A 17 5.24 2.59 -8.58
C PRO A 17 6.29 3.72 -8.64
N LYS A 18 7.45 3.51 -8.02
CA LYS A 18 8.57 4.46 -7.88
C LYS A 18 8.37 5.59 -6.87
N ASP A 19 7.27 5.62 -6.12
CA ASP A 19 7.09 6.59 -5.05
C ASP A 19 8.06 6.32 -3.89
N LYS A 20 8.55 7.42 -3.28
CA LYS A 20 9.26 7.38 -1.99
C LYS A 20 8.35 7.97 -0.93
N ILE A 21 7.99 7.17 0.05
CA ILE A 21 7.11 7.59 1.15
C ILE A 21 7.85 7.56 2.48
N LYS A 22 7.43 8.43 3.40
CA LYS A 22 7.88 8.41 4.79
C LYS A 22 6.78 7.80 5.65
N ILE A 23 7.10 6.68 6.28
CA ILE A 23 6.20 5.91 7.14
C ILE A 23 6.80 5.75 8.53
N GLU A 24 6.04 5.19 9.45
CA GLU A 24 6.52 4.77 10.76
C GLU A 24 7.66 3.75 10.65
N LYS A 25 8.41 3.60 11.74
CA LYS A 25 9.51 2.64 11.81
C LYS A 25 8.99 1.21 11.64
N LEU A 26 9.60 0.47 10.73
CA LEU A 26 9.36 -0.96 10.53
C LEU A 26 10.45 -1.76 11.22
N ASP A 27 10.10 -2.94 11.73
CA ASP A 27 11.05 -3.89 12.33
C ASP A 27 11.67 -4.79 11.25
N LYS A 28 12.34 -4.15 10.29
CA LYS A 28 13.06 -4.79 9.18
C LYS A 28 14.39 -4.07 8.92
N PRO A 29 15.44 -4.80 8.52
CA PRO A 29 16.73 -4.22 8.18
C PRO A 29 16.64 -3.36 6.90
N GLU A 30 17.58 -2.42 6.77
CA GLU A 30 17.68 -1.58 5.60
C GLU A 30 17.97 -2.42 4.34
N GLY A 31 17.31 -2.06 3.23
CA GLY A 31 17.46 -2.74 1.95
C GLY A 31 16.67 -4.05 1.82
N GLU A 32 16.00 -4.51 2.87
CA GLU A 32 15.09 -5.64 2.77
C GLU A 32 13.77 -5.25 2.11
N GLU A 33 13.21 -6.18 1.33
CA GLU A 33 11.89 -6.03 0.78
C GLU A 33 10.82 -6.07 1.89
N VAL A 34 9.83 -5.18 1.77
CA VAL A 34 8.70 -5.09 2.68
C VAL A 34 7.43 -5.32 1.89
N VAL A 35 6.67 -6.34 2.30
CA VAL A 35 5.33 -6.62 1.79
C VAL A 35 4.32 -6.00 2.76
N PHE A 36 3.32 -5.30 2.22
CA PHE A 36 2.23 -4.71 3.00
C PHE A 36 0.93 -5.45 2.66
N ASP A 37 0.41 -6.23 3.61
CA ASP A 37 -0.79 -7.05 3.39
C ASP A 37 -2.10 -6.24 3.49
N ASP A 38 -2.07 -5.15 4.27
CA ASP A 38 -3.25 -4.30 4.47
C ASP A 38 -3.45 -3.31 3.30
N VAL A 39 -3.94 -3.81 2.18
CA VAL A 39 -4.32 -2.98 1.02
C VAL A 39 -5.82 -2.65 1.08
N LEU A 40 -6.14 -1.35 1.16
CA LEU A 40 -7.51 -0.84 1.27
C LEU A 40 -8.15 -0.57 -0.10
N LEU A 41 -7.34 -0.19 -1.08
CA LEU A 41 -7.80 0.19 -2.41
C LEU A 41 -6.70 -0.05 -3.43
N VAL A 42 -7.07 -0.54 -4.60
CA VAL A 42 -6.21 -0.62 -5.78
C VAL A 42 -6.90 0.05 -6.95
N SER A 43 -6.21 0.97 -7.62
CA SER A 43 -6.67 1.63 -8.83
C SER A 43 -5.73 1.31 -9.96
N GLU A 44 -6.21 0.60 -10.98
CA GLU A 44 -5.46 0.25 -12.19
C GLU A 44 -6.17 0.80 -13.42
N ASN A 45 -5.51 1.68 -14.17
CA ASN A 45 -6.00 2.16 -15.47
C ASN A 45 -7.46 2.65 -15.49
N GLY A 46 -7.91 3.26 -14.37
CA GLY A 46 -9.28 3.77 -14.22
C GLY A 46 -10.27 2.79 -13.60
N ASN A 47 -9.89 1.52 -13.42
CA ASN A 47 -10.65 0.54 -12.65
C ASN A 47 -10.23 0.64 -11.17
N VAL A 48 -11.18 0.88 -10.27
CA VAL A 48 -10.93 1.01 -8.84
C VAL A 48 -11.57 -0.16 -8.10
N LYS A 49 -10.75 -0.95 -7.41
CA LYS A 49 -11.16 -1.98 -6.47
C LYS A 49 -11.02 -1.43 -5.05
N ILE A 50 -12.12 -1.42 -4.32
CA ILE A 50 -12.17 -0.96 -2.93
C ILE A 50 -12.38 -2.19 -2.05
N GLY A 51 -11.50 -2.37 -1.08
CA GLY A 51 -11.57 -3.43 -0.09
C GLY A 51 -12.66 -3.16 0.94
N ASN A 52 -13.28 -4.23 1.45
CA ASN A 52 -14.26 -4.11 2.52
C ASN A 52 -14.11 -5.32 3.48
N PRO A 53 -13.12 -5.35 4.38
CA PRO A 53 -12.22 -4.26 4.80
C PRO A 53 -10.91 -4.12 3.99
N LEU A 54 -10.45 -5.18 3.33
CA LEU A 54 -9.22 -5.23 2.53
C LEU A 54 -9.52 -5.71 1.11
N VAL A 55 -8.63 -5.43 0.17
CA VAL A 55 -8.69 -5.96 -1.20
C VAL A 55 -8.06 -7.36 -1.18
N GLU A 56 -8.85 -8.40 -1.43
CA GLU A 56 -8.35 -9.77 -1.45
C GLU A 56 -7.40 -10.00 -2.64
N GLY A 57 -6.21 -10.57 -2.37
CA GLY A 57 -5.20 -10.93 -3.38
C GLY A 57 -4.41 -9.75 -3.93
N ALA A 58 -4.42 -8.61 -3.24
CA ALA A 58 -3.59 -7.44 -3.55
C ALA A 58 -2.13 -7.60 -3.07
#